data_AF-A0A9P7EC99-F1
#
_entry.id   AF-A0A9P7EC99-F1
#
_cell.length_a   1.000
_cell.length_b   1.000
_cell.length_c   1.000
_cell.angle_alpha   90.00
_cell.angle_beta   90.00
_cell.angle_gamma   90.00
#
_symmetry.space_group_name_H-M   'P 1'
#
loop_
_entity.id
_entity.type
_entity.pdbx_description
1 polymer ?
#
loop_
_entity_poly.entity_id
_entity_poly.type
_entity_poly.pdbx_seq_one_letter_code
_entity_poly.pdbx_strand_id
1 'polypeptide(L)'
;MDNETLNHLIQFPGGKPMLFAEFQSKSGLCTWEEDMLKKFIKENNNMEQLSLLWHQCVGVLAVVNKIWLSNETEGDMPGILIADEVGIGKTALMMGTITFIIDTHWVQEVAAGRGRPAGVTSNININLMHMHNASILRQPSIPNLPHIIIVPNSLINQWYSELCTFFAPKAVEIYFYLTAGIAFDEFWKGPWAMSTTPLIHHIILVTHSVHEMRNLNSNFYATLEITKVSIVKLISSGTPLYTSTKAGKDGNDHEKEHWKKLQAAQRALMHKDREEATAHTIQWMAAKQTEYQEPGVKMQICKVTSAWIAAIKCGYNGQVIQ
;
A
#
# COMPACT_ATOMS: atom_id res chain seq x y z
N MET A 1 10.17 5.94 25.15
CA MET A 1 8.73 5.62 25.14
C MET A 1 8.60 4.14 25.46
N ASP A 2 7.93 3.80 26.56
CA ASP A 2 7.68 2.41 26.92
C ASP A 2 6.65 1.75 25.98
N ASN A 3 6.52 0.42 26.05
CA ASN A 3 5.69 -0.36 25.15
C ASN A 3 4.19 -0.08 25.35
N GLU A 4 3.74 0.16 26.57
CA GLU A 4 2.33 0.41 26.87
C GLU A 4 1.88 1.76 26.31
N THR A 5 2.68 2.81 26.54
CA THR A 5 2.47 4.13 25.95
C THR A 5 2.43 4.05 24.42
N LEU A 6 3.37 3.34 23.80
CA LEU A 6 3.42 3.19 22.34
C LEU A 6 2.17 2.49 21.80
N ASN A 7 1.81 1.35 22.39
CA ASN A 7 0.62 0.57 22.02
C ASN A 7 -0.66 1.38 22.16
N HIS A 8 -0.76 2.20 23.19
CA HIS A 8 -1.88 3.12 23.39
C HIS A 8 -1.95 4.19 22.29
N LEU A 9 -0.81 4.79 21.90
CA LEU A 9 -0.76 5.83 20.86
C LEU A 9 -1.24 5.34 19.49
N ILE A 10 -0.80 4.14 19.09
CA ILE A 10 -1.20 3.53 17.81
C ILE A 10 -2.46 2.65 17.93
N GLN A 11 -3.06 2.58 19.11
CA GLN A 11 -4.26 1.79 19.42
C GLN A 11 -4.12 0.28 19.16
N PHE A 12 -2.92 -0.27 19.38
CA PHE A 12 -2.64 -1.70 19.27
C PHE A 12 -2.48 -2.30 20.67
N PRO A 13 -3.56 -2.65 21.37
CA PRO A 13 -3.47 -3.18 22.73
C PRO A 13 -2.59 -4.44 22.75
N GLY A 14 -1.58 -4.46 23.62
CA GLY A 14 -0.59 -5.54 23.67
C GLY A 14 0.24 -5.69 22.40
N GLY A 15 0.34 -4.66 21.56
CA GLY A 15 1.06 -4.68 20.29
C GLY A 15 0.29 -5.36 19.16
N LYS A 16 -0.97 -5.75 19.36
CA LYS A 16 -1.77 -6.44 18.34
C LYS A 16 -2.74 -5.46 17.65
N PRO A 17 -2.56 -5.16 16.36
CA PRO A 17 -3.58 -4.51 15.54
C PRO A 17 -4.88 -5.31 15.54
N MET A 18 -6.00 -4.63 15.53
CA MET A 18 -7.29 -5.27 15.75
C MET A 18 -7.74 -6.19 14.61
N LEU A 19 -7.36 -5.86 13.37
CA LEU A 19 -7.63 -6.68 12.20
C LEU A 19 -6.73 -7.94 12.13
N PHE A 20 -5.76 -8.07 13.03
CA PHE A 20 -4.90 -9.24 13.04
C PHE A 20 -5.58 -10.45 13.65
N ALA A 21 -5.18 -11.63 13.19
CA ALA A 21 -5.50 -12.90 13.83
C ALA A 21 -5.04 -12.86 15.30
N GLU A 22 -5.75 -13.58 16.18
CA GLU A 22 -5.38 -13.60 17.59
C GLU A 22 -4.11 -14.42 17.84
N PHE A 23 -3.95 -15.51 17.07
CA PHE A 23 -2.86 -16.45 17.20
C PHE A 23 -2.22 -16.74 15.85
N GLN A 24 -0.91 -16.97 15.87
CA GLN A 24 -0.14 -17.53 14.77
C GLN A 24 0.31 -18.95 15.10
N SER A 25 0.41 -19.80 14.08
CA SER A 25 0.91 -21.16 14.23
C SER A 25 2.42 -21.22 14.06
N LYS A 26 3.13 -21.88 14.99
CA LYS A 26 4.58 -22.13 14.87
C LYS A 26 4.92 -23.11 13.74
N SER A 27 3.95 -23.92 13.31
CA SER A 27 4.11 -24.88 12.20
C SER A 27 3.62 -24.32 10.86
N GLY A 28 3.29 -23.03 10.77
CA GLY A 28 2.87 -22.41 9.52
C GLY A 28 1.43 -22.71 9.09
N LEU A 29 0.56 -23.17 9.99
CA LEU A 29 -0.87 -23.28 9.68
C LEU A 29 -1.50 -21.90 9.47
N CYS A 30 -2.50 -21.83 8.59
CA CYS A 30 -3.20 -20.61 8.23
C CYS A 30 -4.63 -20.60 8.80
N THR A 31 -5.08 -19.46 9.34
CA THR A 31 -6.44 -19.29 9.89
C THR A 31 -7.52 -19.21 8.80
N TRP A 32 -7.12 -18.97 7.54
CA TRP A 32 -8.03 -18.79 6.42
C TRP A 32 -8.55 -20.12 5.84
N GLU A 33 -8.01 -21.25 6.29
CA GLU A 33 -8.52 -22.58 5.98
C GLU A 33 -9.62 -22.95 6.99
N GLU A 34 -10.86 -23.11 6.53
CA GLU A 34 -12.03 -23.35 7.41
C GLU A 34 -11.84 -24.55 8.34
N ASP A 35 -11.22 -25.62 7.82
CA ASP A 35 -10.93 -26.85 8.59
C ASP A 35 -9.91 -26.62 9.72
N MET A 36 -9.10 -25.57 9.61
CA MET A 36 -8.01 -25.28 10.54
C MET A 36 -8.40 -24.28 11.62
N LEU A 37 -9.46 -23.49 11.42
CA LEU A 37 -9.90 -22.45 12.35
C LEU A 37 -10.10 -22.99 13.78
N LYS A 38 -10.64 -24.21 13.90
CA LYS A 38 -10.87 -24.89 15.19
C LYS A 38 -9.59 -25.18 15.99
N LYS A 39 -8.41 -25.15 15.34
CA LYS A 39 -7.12 -25.41 15.98
C LYS A 39 -6.48 -24.15 16.58
N PHE A 40 -6.97 -22.96 16.22
CA PHE A 40 -6.45 -21.67 16.69
C PHE A 40 -7.10 -21.27 18.02
N ILE A 41 -6.85 -22.09 19.05
CA ILE A 41 -7.27 -21.87 20.42
C ILE A 41 -6.07 -21.66 21.33
N LYS A 42 -6.26 -20.96 22.44
CA LYS A 42 -5.19 -20.56 23.38
C LYS A 42 -4.48 -21.77 24.02
N GLU A 43 -5.19 -22.88 24.19
CA GLU A 43 -4.69 -24.11 24.82
C GLU A 43 -3.75 -24.92 23.89
N ASN A 44 -3.65 -24.55 22.62
CA ASN A 44 -2.80 -25.24 21.67
C ASN A 44 -1.35 -24.75 21.79
N ASN A 45 -0.44 -25.60 22.28
CA ASN A 45 0.99 -25.29 22.45
C ASN A 45 1.72 -24.88 21.15
N ASN A 46 1.13 -25.20 19.99
CA ASN A 46 1.64 -24.80 18.67
C ASN A 46 1.18 -23.38 18.25
N MET A 47 0.37 -22.72 19.07
CA MET A 47 -0.11 -21.37 18.83
C MET A 47 0.64 -20.37 19.70
N GLU A 48 0.93 -19.21 19.12
CA GLU A 48 1.53 -18.07 19.80
C GLU A 48 0.66 -16.84 19.56
N GLN A 49 0.54 -15.98 20.57
CA GLN A 49 -0.21 -14.75 20.41
C GLN A 49 0.45 -13.86 19.36
N LEU A 50 -0.30 -13.51 18.32
CA LEU A 50 0.22 -12.65 17.27
C LEU A 50 0.25 -11.21 17.79
N SER A 51 1.42 -10.59 17.77
CA SER A 51 1.61 -9.19 18.12
C SER A 51 2.82 -8.63 17.36
N LEU A 52 2.82 -7.33 17.13
CA LEU A 52 3.96 -6.62 16.59
C LEU A 52 5.03 -6.45 17.69
N LEU A 53 6.29 -6.58 17.27
CA LEU A 53 7.43 -6.25 18.12
C LEU A 53 7.50 -4.74 18.35
N TRP A 54 8.10 -4.32 19.46
CA TRP A 54 8.20 -2.91 19.84
C TRP A 54 8.73 -2.02 18.70
N HIS A 55 9.81 -2.43 18.02
CA HIS A 55 10.39 -1.65 16.93
C HIS A 55 9.48 -1.57 15.69
N GLN A 56 8.64 -2.58 15.46
CA GLN A 56 7.65 -2.56 14.38
C GLN A 56 6.54 -1.55 14.72
N CYS A 57 6.08 -1.51 15.97
CA CYS A 57 5.14 -0.49 16.45
C CYS A 57 5.72 0.92 16.32
N VAL A 58 7.01 1.12 16.66
CA VAL A 58 7.70 2.40 16.45
C VAL A 58 7.73 2.76 14.95
N GLY A 59 8.02 1.78 14.10
CA GLY A 59 8.01 1.95 12.64
C GLY A 59 6.64 2.38 12.10
N VAL A 60 5.56 1.75 12.56
CA VAL A 60 4.18 2.15 12.22
C VAL A 60 3.93 3.59 12.65
N LEU A 61 4.24 3.95 13.91
CA LEU A 61 4.05 5.31 14.40
C LEU A 61 4.87 6.33 13.59
N ALA A 62 6.10 6.00 13.20
CA ALA A 62 6.95 6.86 12.38
C ALA A 62 6.34 7.09 10.98
N VAL A 63 5.81 6.04 10.36
CA VAL A 63 5.10 6.13 9.07
C VAL A 63 3.86 7.00 9.20
N VAL A 64 3.02 6.76 10.22
CA VAL A 64 1.82 7.54 10.51
C VAL A 64 2.16 9.01 10.72
N ASN A 65 3.14 9.32 11.57
CA ASN A 65 3.58 10.70 11.79
C ASN A 65 4.04 11.35 10.49
N LYS A 66 4.72 10.60 9.60
CA LYS A 66 5.15 11.14 8.31
C LYS A 66 3.98 11.39 7.37
N ILE A 67 2.95 10.54 7.36
CA ILE A 67 1.76 10.71 6.53
C ILE A 67 0.93 11.92 6.98
N TRP A 68 0.70 12.09 8.28
CA TRP A 68 -0.26 13.09 8.79
C TRP A 68 0.36 14.33 9.46
N LEU A 69 1.64 14.31 9.81
CA LEU A 69 2.32 15.43 10.50
C LEU A 69 3.47 16.02 9.69
N SER A 70 3.74 15.55 8.47
CA SER A 70 4.68 16.26 7.58
C SER A 70 4.04 17.60 7.23
N ASN A 71 4.68 18.69 7.67
CA ASN A 71 4.22 20.06 7.49
C ASN A 71 3.72 20.31 6.05
N GLU A 72 2.53 20.91 5.95
CA GLU A 72 1.76 21.25 4.73
C GLU A 72 2.49 22.17 3.73
N THR A 73 3.77 22.44 3.93
CA THR A 73 4.50 23.53 3.27
C THR A 73 5.01 23.21 1.86
N GLU A 74 4.96 21.95 1.41
CA GLU A 74 5.36 21.58 0.05
C GLU A 74 4.32 20.62 -0.55
N GLY A 75 3.74 20.99 -1.69
CA GLY A 75 2.47 20.48 -2.25
C GLY A 75 2.38 19.00 -2.65
N ASP A 76 3.24 18.12 -2.16
CA ASP A 76 3.14 16.67 -2.35
C ASP A 76 3.66 15.92 -1.12
N MET A 77 2.94 14.88 -0.67
CA MET A 77 3.40 14.01 0.41
C MET A 77 4.64 13.22 -0.06
N PRO A 78 5.80 13.35 0.61
CA PRO A 78 6.99 12.60 0.23
C PRO A 78 6.76 11.11 0.47
N GLY A 79 7.23 10.27 -0.46
CA GLY A 79 7.27 8.83 -0.26
C GLY A 79 8.17 8.45 0.93
N ILE A 80 7.87 7.33 1.57
CA ILE A 80 8.56 6.85 2.77
C ILE A 80 9.41 5.63 2.40
N LEU A 81 10.70 5.68 2.71
CA LEU A 81 11.62 4.56 2.55
C LEU A 81 11.87 3.87 3.89
N ILE A 82 11.53 2.59 3.97
CA ILE A 82 11.85 1.70 5.08
C ILE A 82 13.13 0.95 4.69
N ALA A 83 14.25 1.33 5.30
CA ALA A 83 15.59 0.86 4.95
C ALA A 83 16.28 0.07 6.07
N ASP A 84 15.52 -0.48 7.00
CA ASP A 84 16.05 -1.28 8.09
C ASP A 84 16.65 -2.61 7.59
N GLU A 85 17.45 -3.25 8.45
CA GLU A 85 18.14 -4.50 8.15
C GLU A 85 17.19 -5.65 7.71
N VAL A 86 17.73 -6.60 6.96
CA VAL A 86 17.00 -7.82 6.57
C VAL A 86 16.61 -8.61 7.83
N GLY A 87 15.42 -9.21 7.83
CA GLY A 87 14.93 -10.03 8.94
C GLY A 87 14.29 -9.27 10.11
N ILE A 88 14.23 -7.94 10.08
CA ILE A 88 13.64 -7.14 11.17
C ILE A 88 12.09 -7.11 11.18
N GLY A 89 11.46 -7.76 10.21
CA GLY A 89 10.00 -7.84 10.09
C GLY A 89 9.35 -6.62 9.42
N LYS A 90 9.93 -6.16 8.30
CA LYS A 90 9.37 -5.08 7.49
C LYS A 90 7.95 -5.39 6.97
N THR A 91 7.66 -6.65 6.65
CA THR A 91 6.31 -7.06 6.25
C THR A 91 5.29 -6.79 7.36
N ALA A 92 5.61 -7.18 8.60
CA ALA A 92 4.75 -6.97 9.77
C ALA A 92 4.50 -5.47 10.02
N LEU A 93 5.54 -4.63 9.86
CA LEU A 93 5.41 -3.16 9.92
C LEU A 93 4.43 -2.64 8.84
N MET A 94 4.55 -3.13 7.59
CA MET A 94 3.63 -2.73 6.51
C MET A 94 2.18 -3.16 6.79
N MET A 95 1.98 -4.38 7.30
CA MET A 95 0.65 -4.86 7.71
C MET A 95 0.07 -4.05 8.86
N GLY A 96 0.89 -3.72 9.86
CA GLY A 96 0.49 -2.83 10.97
C GLY A 96 0.09 -1.44 10.46
N THR A 97 0.80 -0.92 9.45
CA THR A 97 0.47 0.37 8.83
C THR A 97 -0.85 0.31 8.07
N ILE A 98 -1.09 -0.74 7.29
CA ILE A 98 -2.36 -0.95 6.58
C ILE A 98 -3.52 -1.01 7.59
N THR A 99 -3.38 -1.80 8.65
CA THR A 99 -4.40 -1.89 9.70
C THR A 99 -4.66 -0.54 10.37
N PHE A 100 -3.61 0.23 10.67
CA PHE A 100 -3.77 1.58 11.22
C PHE A 100 -4.59 2.49 10.30
N ILE A 101 -4.32 2.47 8.99
CA ILE A 101 -5.06 3.27 8.00
C ILE A 101 -6.53 2.85 7.96
N ILE A 102 -6.82 1.55 7.89
CA ILE A 102 -8.19 1.01 7.87
C ILE A 102 -8.94 1.41 9.14
N ASP A 103 -8.32 1.21 10.31
CA ASP A 103 -8.93 1.54 11.60
C ASP A 103 -9.20 3.04 11.72
N THR A 104 -8.24 3.87 11.32
CA THR A 104 -8.40 5.33 11.35
C THR A 104 -9.54 5.80 10.44
N HIS A 105 -9.68 5.22 9.24
CA HIS A 105 -10.80 5.51 8.36
C HIS A 105 -12.13 5.23 9.06
N TRP A 106 -12.28 4.06 9.69
CA TRP A 106 -13.53 3.72 10.39
C TRP A 106 -13.79 4.57 11.63
N VAL A 107 -12.76 5.08 12.30
CA VAL A 107 -12.98 6.07 13.36
C VAL A 107 -13.53 7.36 12.77
N GLN A 108 -12.98 7.85 11.65
CA GLN A 108 -13.46 9.06 11.00
C GLN A 108 -14.91 8.90 10.49
N GLU A 109 -15.25 7.75 9.91
CA GLU A 109 -16.63 7.44 9.46
C GLU A 109 -17.64 7.44 10.63
N VAL A 110 -17.29 6.83 11.76
CA VAL A 110 -18.16 6.81 12.94
C VAL A 110 -18.27 8.20 13.58
N ALA A 111 -17.15 8.92 13.70
CA ALA A 111 -17.15 10.29 14.22
C ALA A 111 -17.98 11.24 13.35
N ALA A 112 -18.05 10.99 12.04
CA ALA A 112 -18.90 11.72 11.11
C ALA A 112 -20.36 11.23 11.07
N GLY A 113 -20.75 10.27 11.91
CA GLY A 113 -22.11 9.75 12.01
C GLY A 113 -22.53 8.79 10.88
N ARG A 114 -21.60 8.36 10.01
CA ARG A 114 -21.89 7.41 8.91
C ARG A 114 -21.91 5.96 9.39
N GLY A 115 -21.35 5.69 10.57
CA GLY A 115 -21.35 4.37 11.20
C GLY A 115 -20.37 3.39 10.55
N ARG A 116 -20.57 2.10 10.78
CA ARG A 116 -19.78 1.01 10.17
C ARG A 116 -20.69 0.00 9.48
N PRO A 117 -20.24 -0.61 8.37
CA PRO A 117 -20.92 -1.76 7.78
C PRO A 117 -21.05 -2.90 8.77
N ALA A 118 -22.16 -3.63 8.67
CA ALA A 118 -22.36 -4.87 9.42
C ALA A 118 -21.21 -5.86 9.10
N GLY A 119 -20.62 -6.45 10.15
CA GLY A 119 -19.53 -7.43 10.01
C GLY A 119 -18.12 -6.86 10.20
N VAL A 120 -17.95 -5.54 10.26
CA VAL A 120 -16.66 -4.92 10.63
C VAL A 120 -16.54 -4.94 12.17
N THR A 121 -15.89 -5.97 12.72
CA THR A 121 -15.80 -6.31 14.16
C THR A 121 -14.86 -5.43 14.97
N SER A 122 -14.66 -4.20 14.53
CA SER A 122 -13.58 -3.37 15.01
C SER A 122 -13.98 -2.75 16.38
N ASN A 123 -13.51 -3.28 17.51
CA ASN A 123 -13.71 -2.72 18.85
C ASN A 123 -12.92 -1.42 19.09
N ILE A 124 -12.87 -0.50 18.11
CA ILE A 124 -12.13 0.76 18.28
C ILE A 124 -12.80 1.58 19.36
N ASN A 125 -12.04 1.82 20.42
CA ASN A 125 -12.46 2.73 21.47
C ASN A 125 -12.30 4.16 20.96
N ILE A 126 -13.40 4.73 20.46
CA ILE A 126 -13.47 6.10 19.95
C ILE A 126 -13.01 7.11 21.01
N ASN A 127 -13.20 6.80 22.30
CA ASN A 127 -12.81 7.69 23.39
C ASN A 127 -11.29 7.82 23.54
N LEU A 128 -10.51 6.82 23.10
CA LEU A 128 -9.04 6.83 23.20
C LEU A 128 -8.36 7.73 22.15
N MET A 129 -9.05 8.12 21.06
CA MET A 129 -8.48 9.03 20.06
C MET A 129 -8.45 10.51 20.49
N HIS A 130 -9.20 10.89 21.53
CA HIS A 130 -9.36 12.30 21.91
C HIS A 130 -8.09 12.96 22.48
N MET A 131 -7.10 12.20 22.99
CA MET A 131 -5.97 12.82 23.74
C MET A 131 -4.72 13.12 22.91
N HIS A 132 -4.44 12.38 21.83
CA HIS A 132 -3.25 12.62 20.98
C HIS A 132 -3.51 12.62 19.46
N ASN A 133 -4.63 12.04 19.01
CA ASN A 133 -4.98 11.91 17.58
C ASN A 133 -6.04 12.92 17.12
N ALA A 134 -6.37 13.93 17.94
CA ALA A 134 -7.26 15.00 17.54
C ALA A 134 -6.77 15.74 16.28
N SER A 135 -5.46 15.76 16.02
CA SER A 135 -4.89 16.25 14.76
C SER A 135 -5.24 15.34 13.58
N ILE A 136 -5.08 14.01 13.71
CA ILE A 136 -5.44 13.03 12.67
C ILE A 136 -6.94 13.07 12.35
N LEU A 137 -7.79 13.29 13.36
CA LEU A 137 -9.23 13.47 13.17
C LEU A 137 -9.59 14.81 12.50
N ARG A 138 -8.68 15.79 12.52
CA ARG A 138 -8.84 17.09 11.83
C ARG A 138 -8.26 17.10 10.42
N GLN A 139 -7.49 16.07 10.06
CA GLN A 139 -6.95 15.89 8.72
C GLN A 139 -8.06 15.49 7.74
N PRO A 140 -7.85 15.63 6.41
CA PRO A 140 -8.80 15.18 5.42
C PRO A 140 -9.19 13.71 5.68
N SER A 141 -10.46 13.39 5.44
CA SER A 141 -10.97 12.03 5.57
C SER A 141 -10.12 11.07 4.76
N ILE A 142 -9.66 9.98 5.38
CA ILE A 142 -9.01 8.87 4.69
C ILE A 142 -10.03 8.31 3.71
N PRO A 143 -9.72 8.25 2.40
CA PRO A 143 -10.68 7.78 1.42
C PRO A 143 -10.78 6.25 1.46
N ASN A 144 -11.96 5.73 1.12
CA ASN A 144 -12.23 4.31 0.95
C ASN A 144 -11.59 3.82 -0.37
N LEU A 145 -10.27 3.63 -0.37
CA LEU A 145 -9.48 3.17 -1.52
C LEU A 145 -8.67 1.92 -1.16
N PRO A 146 -8.38 1.05 -2.13
CA PRO A 146 -7.67 -0.18 -1.88
C PRO A 146 -6.17 0.03 -1.64
N HIS A 147 -5.55 -0.97 -1.01
CA HIS A 147 -4.11 -1.06 -0.83
C HIS A 147 -3.49 -1.85 -1.97
N ILE A 148 -2.35 -1.40 -2.48
CA ILE A 148 -1.59 -2.09 -3.53
C ILE A 148 -0.21 -2.44 -2.99
N ILE A 149 0.14 -3.71 -3.07
CA ILE A 149 1.45 -4.25 -2.69
C ILE A 149 2.11 -4.78 -3.95
N ILE A 150 3.20 -4.11 -4.35
CA ILE A 150 3.99 -4.49 -5.52
C ILE A 150 5.23 -5.23 -5.03
N VAL A 151 5.38 -6.49 -5.44
CA VAL A 151 6.45 -7.37 -4.96
C VAL A 151 7.09 -8.17 -6.09
N PRO A 152 8.35 -8.61 -5.93
CA PRO A 152 8.96 -9.56 -6.84
C PRO A 152 8.07 -10.78 -7.06
N ASN A 153 8.03 -11.29 -8.30
CA ASN A 153 7.28 -12.51 -8.61
C ASN A 153 7.67 -13.70 -7.69
N SER A 154 8.93 -13.78 -7.27
CA SER A 154 9.40 -14.83 -6.35
C SER A 154 8.89 -14.68 -4.91
N LEU A 155 8.39 -13.50 -4.51
CA LEU A 155 7.93 -13.22 -3.16
C LEU A 155 6.40 -13.19 -3.03
N ILE A 156 5.65 -13.25 -4.13
CA ILE A 156 4.19 -13.06 -4.05
C ILE A 156 3.49 -14.10 -3.17
N ASN A 157 3.88 -15.36 -3.27
CA ASN A 157 3.31 -16.43 -2.45
C ASN A 157 3.69 -16.28 -0.97
N GLN A 158 4.90 -15.79 -0.70
CA GLN A 158 5.32 -15.47 0.66
C GLN A 158 4.47 -14.32 1.23
N TRP A 159 4.28 -13.24 0.47
CA TRP A 159 3.42 -12.12 0.88
C TRP A 159 1.97 -12.55 1.11
N TYR A 160 1.41 -13.35 0.21
CA TYR A 160 0.07 -13.91 0.39
C TYR A 160 -0.02 -14.74 1.67
N SER A 161 0.93 -15.66 1.90
CA SER A 161 0.97 -16.47 3.11
C SER A 161 1.07 -15.61 4.37
N GLU A 162 1.96 -14.61 4.39
CA GLU A 162 2.12 -13.72 5.54
C GLU A 162 0.84 -12.89 5.75
N LEU A 163 0.17 -12.39 4.71
CA LEU A 163 -1.12 -11.70 4.83
C LEU A 163 -2.18 -12.59 5.48
N CYS A 164 -2.28 -13.85 5.06
CA CYS A 164 -3.24 -14.78 5.64
C CYS A 164 -2.86 -15.22 7.07
N THR A 165 -1.57 -15.21 7.43
CA THR A 165 -1.12 -15.41 8.81
C THR A 165 -1.46 -14.23 9.69
N PHE A 166 -1.22 -13.02 9.21
CA PHE A 166 -1.35 -11.80 10.01
C PHE A 166 -2.80 -11.36 10.15
N PHE A 167 -3.57 -11.27 9.07
CA PHE A 167 -4.95 -10.81 9.11
C PHE A 167 -5.91 -11.93 9.52
N ALA A 168 -6.88 -11.59 10.37
CA ALA A 168 -7.97 -12.50 10.67
C ALA A 168 -8.78 -12.81 9.39
N PRO A 169 -9.38 -14.01 9.27
CA PRO A 169 -10.23 -14.33 8.12
C PRO A 169 -11.33 -13.28 7.94
N LYS A 170 -11.54 -12.85 6.69
CA LYS A 170 -12.51 -11.79 6.31
C LYS A 170 -12.18 -10.38 6.82
N ALA A 171 -11.07 -10.18 7.52
CA ALA A 171 -10.64 -8.84 7.92
C ALA A 171 -10.17 -8.00 6.70
N VAL A 172 -9.64 -8.68 5.68
CA VAL A 172 -9.27 -8.10 4.38
C VAL A 172 -9.63 -9.10 3.28
N GLU A 173 -9.71 -8.60 2.05
CA GLU A 173 -9.81 -9.43 0.85
C GLU A 173 -8.55 -9.24 0.02
N ILE A 174 -7.92 -10.35 -0.37
CA ILE A 174 -6.65 -10.33 -1.08
C ILE A 174 -6.90 -10.71 -2.53
N TYR A 175 -6.48 -9.86 -3.45
CA TYR A 175 -6.65 -10.02 -4.88
C TYR A 175 -5.30 -10.11 -5.58
N PHE A 176 -5.16 -11.08 -6.49
CA PHE A 176 -3.99 -11.18 -7.35
C PHE A 176 -4.25 -10.44 -8.64
N TYR A 177 -3.43 -9.43 -8.92
CA TYR A 177 -3.48 -8.75 -10.20
C TYR A 177 -2.45 -9.37 -11.14
N LEU A 178 -2.94 -10.22 -12.03
CA LEU A 178 -2.13 -10.92 -13.02
C LEU A 178 -1.77 -9.97 -14.17
N THR A 179 -0.51 -10.01 -14.60
CA THR A 179 0.02 -9.15 -15.67
C THR A 179 -0.33 -9.65 -17.09
N ALA A 180 -0.92 -10.84 -17.21
CA ALA A 180 -1.36 -11.38 -18.49
C ALA A 180 -2.60 -10.64 -18.99
N GLY A 181 -2.55 -10.10 -20.22
CA GLY A 181 -3.61 -9.22 -20.75
C GLY A 181 -5.01 -9.83 -20.81
N ILE A 182 -5.15 -11.16 -20.92
CA ILE A 182 -6.45 -11.86 -20.92
C ILE A 182 -7.07 -11.84 -19.50
N ALA A 183 -6.23 -11.92 -18.46
CA ALA A 183 -6.68 -11.95 -17.07
C ALA A 183 -7.14 -10.57 -16.54
N PHE A 184 -6.88 -9.50 -17.29
CA PHE A 184 -7.25 -8.14 -16.87
C PHE A 184 -8.77 -7.96 -16.78
N ASP A 185 -9.49 -8.38 -17.82
CA ASP A 185 -10.95 -8.28 -17.85
C ASP A 185 -11.60 -9.16 -16.79
N GLU A 186 -11.03 -10.35 -16.55
CA GLU A 186 -11.49 -11.28 -15.52
C GLU A 186 -11.30 -10.71 -14.12
N PHE A 187 -10.21 -9.98 -13.85
CA PHE A 187 -10.02 -9.32 -12.57
C PHE A 187 -11.15 -8.32 -12.29
N TRP A 188 -11.41 -7.38 -13.21
CA TRP A 188 -12.38 -6.32 -13.00
C TRP A 188 -13.84 -6.75 -13.10
N LYS A 189 -14.13 -7.83 -13.82
CA LYS A 189 -15.50 -8.39 -13.94
C LYS A 189 -15.77 -9.52 -12.94
N GLY A 190 -14.71 -10.05 -12.31
CA GLY A 190 -14.76 -11.21 -11.43
C GLY A 190 -14.95 -10.85 -9.96
N PRO A 191 -14.30 -11.60 -9.04
CA PRO A 191 -14.52 -11.48 -7.59
C PRO A 191 -14.40 -10.05 -7.05
N TRP A 192 -13.50 -9.24 -7.61
CA TRP A 192 -13.33 -7.83 -7.25
C TRP A 192 -14.61 -7.00 -7.43
N ALA A 193 -15.28 -7.15 -8.59
CA ALA A 193 -16.51 -6.41 -8.86
C ALA A 193 -17.70 -6.93 -8.03
N MET A 194 -17.68 -8.23 -7.70
CA MET A 194 -18.73 -8.89 -6.95
C MET A 194 -18.64 -8.64 -5.43
N SER A 195 -17.47 -8.22 -4.93
CA SER A 195 -17.28 -7.94 -3.51
C SER A 195 -18.10 -6.75 -3.05
N THR A 196 -18.78 -6.94 -1.92
CA THR A 196 -19.51 -5.90 -1.18
C THR A 196 -18.67 -5.31 -0.04
N THR A 197 -17.48 -5.86 0.19
CA THR A 197 -16.55 -5.38 1.20
C THR A 197 -16.03 -3.99 0.81
N PRO A 198 -15.94 -3.02 1.74
CA PRO A 198 -15.41 -1.70 1.43
C PRO A 198 -13.98 -1.78 0.86
N LEU A 199 -13.69 -0.94 -0.15
CA LEU A 199 -12.43 -0.98 -0.89
C LEU A 199 -11.20 -0.85 0.01
N ILE A 200 -11.29 -0.14 1.13
CA ILE A 200 -10.17 0.00 2.09
C ILE A 200 -9.73 -1.34 2.70
N HIS A 201 -10.58 -2.36 2.69
CA HIS A 201 -10.22 -3.71 3.13
C HIS A 201 -9.65 -4.57 1.99
N HIS A 202 -9.55 -4.04 0.77
CA HIS A 202 -9.00 -4.77 -0.37
C HIS A 202 -7.49 -4.56 -0.45
N ILE A 203 -6.75 -5.66 -0.58
CA ILE A 203 -5.31 -5.69 -0.81
C ILE A 203 -5.06 -6.31 -2.18
N ILE A 204 -4.49 -5.55 -3.10
CA ILE A 204 -4.10 -6.01 -4.43
C ILE A 204 -2.61 -6.37 -4.41
N LEU A 205 -2.29 -7.63 -4.64
CA LEU A 205 -0.93 -8.12 -4.86
C LEU A 205 -0.59 -8.02 -6.36
N VAL A 206 0.44 -7.26 -6.67
CA VAL A 206 0.95 -7.07 -8.03
C VAL A 206 2.36 -7.63 -8.10
N THR A 207 2.63 -8.50 -9.07
CA THR A 207 4.00 -8.97 -9.32
C THR A 207 4.74 -8.00 -10.23
N HIS A 208 6.04 -7.85 -9.98
CA HIS A 208 6.97 -7.30 -10.96
C HIS A 208 8.18 -8.22 -11.10
N SER A 209 8.89 -8.14 -12.23
CA SER A 209 10.17 -8.82 -12.33
C SER A 209 11.29 -7.95 -11.72
N VAL A 210 12.19 -8.56 -10.95
CA VAL A 210 13.27 -7.84 -10.24
C VAL A 210 14.27 -7.25 -11.23
N HIS A 211 14.41 -7.86 -12.41
CA HIS A 211 15.25 -7.34 -13.49
C HIS A 211 14.72 -6.01 -14.05
N GLU A 212 13.41 -5.75 -13.95
CA GLU A 212 12.79 -4.52 -14.44
C GLU A 212 13.08 -3.32 -13.54
N MET A 213 13.16 -3.46 -12.21
CA MET A 213 13.49 -2.32 -11.31
C MET A 213 14.84 -1.66 -11.63
N ARG A 214 15.78 -2.43 -12.19
CA ARG A 214 17.14 -1.96 -12.51
C ARG A 214 17.22 -1.29 -13.88
N ASN A 215 16.22 -1.52 -14.75
CA ASN A 215 16.21 -0.99 -16.10
C ASN A 215 15.15 0.13 -16.20
N LEU A 216 15.65 1.35 -16.39
CA LEU A 216 14.86 2.59 -16.49
C LEU A 216 13.86 2.61 -17.66
N ASN A 217 14.05 1.74 -18.65
CA ASN A 217 13.18 1.60 -19.81
C ASN A 217 12.18 0.43 -19.69
N SER A 218 12.02 -0.13 -18.49
CA SER A 218 11.18 -1.30 -18.29
C SER A 218 9.76 -0.96 -17.85
N ASN A 219 8.85 -1.93 -18.03
CA ASN A 219 7.46 -1.88 -17.57
C ASN A 219 7.32 -1.55 -16.06
N PHE A 220 8.39 -1.68 -15.27
CA PHE A 220 8.41 -1.27 -13.87
C PHE A 220 8.13 0.22 -13.68
N TYR A 221 8.62 1.10 -14.57
CA TYR A 221 8.31 2.54 -14.46
C TYR A 221 6.85 2.83 -14.78
N ALA A 222 6.24 2.01 -15.64
CA ALA A 222 4.81 2.06 -15.88
C ALA A 222 4.03 1.64 -14.61
N THR A 223 4.54 0.69 -13.81
CA THR A 223 3.99 0.37 -12.48
C THR A 223 4.22 1.51 -11.47
N LEU A 224 5.34 2.25 -11.55
CA LEU A 224 5.56 3.47 -10.75
C LEU A 224 4.60 4.60 -11.12
N GLU A 225 4.04 4.64 -12.33
CA GLU A 225 2.96 5.59 -12.66
C GLU A 225 1.70 5.35 -11.80
N ILE A 226 1.39 4.09 -11.44
CA ILE A 226 0.31 3.77 -10.49
C ILE A 226 0.61 4.39 -9.12
N THR A 227 1.89 4.45 -8.73
CA THR A 227 2.29 5.14 -7.50
C THR A 227 2.18 6.66 -7.60
N LYS A 228 1.99 7.27 -8.78
CA LYS A 228 1.74 8.72 -8.86
C LYS A 228 0.37 9.09 -8.31
N VAL A 229 -0.63 8.25 -8.54
CA VAL A 229 -2.01 8.46 -8.06
C VAL A 229 -2.24 7.92 -6.64
N SER A 230 -1.25 7.27 -6.03
CA SER A 230 -1.37 6.79 -4.66
C SER A 230 -1.17 7.93 -3.66
N ILE A 231 -2.00 7.93 -2.62
CA ILE A 231 -1.98 8.94 -1.55
C ILE A 231 -0.79 8.71 -0.62
N VAL A 232 -0.56 7.45 -0.27
CA VAL A 232 0.56 7.02 0.57
C VAL A 232 1.48 6.14 -0.27
N LYS A 233 2.79 6.40 -0.18
CA LYS A 233 3.84 5.68 -0.92
C LYS A 233 4.85 5.13 0.07
N LEU A 234 4.90 3.81 0.21
CA LEU A 234 5.87 3.11 1.05
C LEU A 234 6.78 2.27 0.15
N ILE A 235 8.09 2.44 0.30
CA ILE A 235 9.11 1.62 -0.36
C ILE A 235 9.89 0.91 0.75
N SER A 236 10.04 -0.41 0.62
CA SER A 236 10.80 -1.23 1.57
C SER A 236 12.02 -1.81 0.86
N SER A 237 13.21 -1.66 1.44
CA SER A 237 14.44 -2.26 0.94
C SER A 237 15.23 -2.92 2.06
N GLY A 238 15.82 -4.07 1.77
CA GLY A 238 16.75 -4.75 2.69
C GLY A 238 18.18 -4.23 2.62
N THR A 239 18.54 -3.54 1.54
CA THR A 239 19.86 -2.94 1.35
C THR A 239 19.74 -1.57 0.69
N PRO A 240 20.59 -0.60 1.06
CA PRO A 240 20.65 0.65 0.32
C PRO A 240 20.98 0.37 -1.16
N LEU A 241 20.33 1.09 -2.07
CA LEU A 241 20.66 1.03 -3.50
C LEU A 241 22.08 1.56 -3.68
N TYR A 242 23.03 0.64 -3.92
CA TYR A 242 24.43 0.90 -4.28
C TYR A 242 25.22 1.81 -3.32
N THR A 243 26.18 1.23 -2.60
CA THR A 243 27.17 1.98 -1.80
C THR A 243 28.32 2.56 -2.63
N SER A 244 28.27 2.50 -3.97
CA SER A 244 29.30 3.16 -4.76
C SER A 244 29.09 4.67 -4.69
N THR A 245 29.86 5.31 -3.82
CA THR A 245 30.07 6.75 -3.73
C THR A 245 30.73 7.35 -4.99
N LYS A 246 30.69 6.64 -6.13
CA LYS A 246 31.28 7.08 -7.41
C LYS A 246 30.24 7.70 -8.36
N ALA A 247 29.24 8.40 -7.83
CA ALA A 247 28.57 9.45 -8.59
C ALA A 247 29.53 10.65 -8.69
N GLY A 248 30.51 10.61 -9.60
CA GLY A 248 31.33 11.80 -9.82
C GLY A 248 32.45 11.75 -10.85
N LYS A 249 33.28 10.69 -10.94
CA LYS A 249 34.47 10.77 -11.81
C LYS A 249 34.79 9.55 -12.68
N ASP A 250 34.51 8.33 -12.25
CA ASP A 250 34.98 7.12 -12.98
C ASP A 250 33.86 6.19 -13.50
N GLY A 251 32.62 6.67 -13.62
CA GLY A 251 31.59 5.90 -14.32
C GLY A 251 32.01 5.70 -15.78
N ASN A 252 31.93 4.46 -16.27
CA ASN A 252 32.12 4.11 -17.68
C ASN A 252 31.30 5.10 -18.53
N ASP A 253 31.85 5.59 -19.65
CA ASP A 253 31.18 6.58 -20.51
C ASP A 253 29.75 6.15 -20.89
N HIS A 254 29.51 4.84 -20.95
CA HIS A 254 28.19 4.25 -21.15
C HIS A 254 27.17 4.60 -20.05
N GLU A 255 27.58 4.68 -18.78
CA GLU A 255 26.73 5.08 -17.66
C GLU A 255 26.48 6.59 -17.65
N LYS A 256 27.50 7.39 -17.99
CA LYS A 256 27.36 8.85 -18.12
C LYS A 256 26.36 9.21 -19.21
N GLU A 257 26.38 8.47 -20.32
CA GLU A 257 25.42 8.65 -21.41
C GLU A 257 24.00 8.23 -20.99
N HIS A 258 23.87 7.15 -20.22
CA HIS A 258 22.58 6.73 -19.65
C HIS A 258 21.99 7.80 -18.71
N TRP A 259 22.81 8.39 -17.83
CA TRP A 259 22.38 9.49 -16.95
C TRP A 259 22.02 10.77 -17.72
N LYS A 260 22.74 11.09 -18.80
CA LYS A 260 22.37 12.22 -19.67
C LYS A 260 21.04 11.99 -20.38
N LYS A 261 20.81 10.77 -20.90
CA LYS A 261 19.52 10.37 -21.49
C LYS A 261 18.41 10.42 -20.45
N LEU A 262 18.68 10.03 -19.20
CA LEU A 262 17.74 10.15 -18.09
C LEU A 262 17.35 11.59 -17.81
N GLN A 263 18.33 12.48 -17.64
CA GLN A 263 18.06 13.89 -17.38
C GLN A 263 17.34 14.54 -18.56
N ALA A 264 17.64 14.13 -19.79
CA ALA A 264 16.93 14.60 -20.98
C ALA A 264 15.49 14.09 -21.04
N ALA A 265 15.24 12.80 -20.76
CA ALA A 265 13.91 12.21 -20.72
C ALA A 265 13.06 12.78 -19.59
N GLN A 266 13.65 12.95 -18.39
CA GLN A 266 13.00 13.67 -17.30
C GLN A 266 12.66 15.08 -17.75
N ARG A 267 13.61 15.88 -18.26
CA ARG A 267 13.32 17.24 -18.76
C ARG A 267 12.25 17.28 -19.85
N ALA A 268 12.17 16.26 -20.72
CA ALA A 268 11.14 16.15 -21.75
C ALA A 268 9.74 15.88 -21.16
N LEU A 269 9.67 15.12 -20.06
CA LEU A 269 8.45 14.82 -19.29
C LEU A 269 7.98 15.97 -18.36
N MET A 270 8.73 17.06 -18.21
CA MET A 270 8.66 17.91 -17.00
C MET A 270 7.94 19.27 -17.13
N HIS A 271 7.31 19.61 -18.24
CA HIS A 271 6.47 20.83 -18.24
C HIS A 271 5.05 20.54 -18.69
N LYS A 272 4.90 20.04 -19.92
CA LYS A 272 3.58 19.80 -20.50
C LYS A 272 2.82 18.70 -19.76
N ASP A 273 3.47 17.57 -19.44
CA ASP A 273 2.81 16.46 -18.74
C ASP A 273 2.53 16.78 -17.26
N ARG A 274 3.36 17.65 -16.65
CA ARG A 274 3.10 18.19 -15.31
C ARG A 274 1.93 19.16 -15.33
N GLU A 275 1.89 20.09 -16.29
CA GLU A 275 0.77 21.01 -16.47
C GLU A 275 -0.53 20.28 -16.80
N GLU A 276 -0.50 19.23 -17.62
CA GLU A 276 -1.66 18.41 -17.94
C GLU A 276 -2.13 17.57 -16.74
N ALA A 277 -1.21 16.96 -15.98
CA ALA A 277 -1.56 16.23 -14.76
C ALA A 277 -2.08 17.17 -13.66
N THR A 278 -1.46 18.33 -13.46
CA THR A 278 -1.91 19.33 -12.50
C THR A 278 -3.23 19.97 -12.93
N ALA A 279 -3.42 20.28 -14.22
CA ALA A 279 -4.69 20.78 -14.74
C ALA A 279 -5.81 19.74 -14.62
N HIS A 280 -5.54 18.47 -14.93
CA HIS A 280 -6.48 17.37 -14.71
C HIS A 280 -6.83 17.23 -13.22
N THR A 281 -5.86 17.40 -12.32
CA THR A 281 -6.07 17.32 -10.87
C THR A 281 -6.87 18.53 -10.34
N ILE A 282 -6.60 19.75 -10.81
CA ILE A 282 -7.35 20.96 -10.45
C ILE A 282 -8.78 20.89 -11.00
N GLN A 283 -8.96 20.45 -12.24
CA GLN A 283 -10.28 20.26 -12.85
C GLN A 283 -11.06 19.14 -12.15
N TRP A 284 -10.38 18.09 -11.68
CA TRP A 284 -10.93 17.02 -10.85
C TRP A 284 -11.34 17.50 -9.45
N MET A 285 -10.53 18.36 -8.80
CA MET A 285 -10.88 18.96 -7.51
C MET A 285 -12.05 19.94 -7.63
N ALA A 286 -12.10 20.74 -8.70
CA ALA A 286 -13.19 21.67 -8.98
C ALA A 286 -14.51 20.94 -9.30
N ALA A 287 -14.45 19.82 -10.03
CA ALA A 287 -15.62 18.98 -10.32
C ALA A 287 -16.18 18.24 -9.09
N LYS A 288 -15.38 18.05 -8.03
CA LYS A 288 -15.77 17.36 -6.79
C LYS A 288 -16.47 18.25 -5.74
N GLN A 289 -16.55 19.56 -5.95
CA GLN A 289 -17.35 20.43 -5.06
C GLN A 289 -18.87 20.30 -5.28
N THR A 290 -19.29 19.62 -6.34
CA THR A 290 -20.70 19.33 -6.62
C THR A 290 -20.89 17.81 -6.74
N GLU A 291 -21.53 17.24 -5.71
CA GLU A 291 -22.10 15.89 -5.63
C GLU A 291 -21.14 14.68 -5.64
N TYR A 292 -20.99 14.07 -4.46
CA TYR A 292 -20.32 12.79 -4.27
C TYR A 292 -21.31 11.64 -4.56
N GLN A 293 -21.20 11.02 -5.74
CA GLN A 293 -21.73 9.67 -5.98
C GLN A 293 -20.56 8.70 -6.25
N GLU A 294 -20.55 7.59 -5.50
CA GLU A 294 -19.57 6.49 -5.50
C GLU A 294 -19.32 5.72 -6.83
N PRO A 295 -20.15 5.76 -7.90
CA PRO A 295 -19.86 5.02 -9.14
C PRO A 295 -18.62 5.49 -9.92
N GLY A 296 -18.12 6.71 -9.65
CA GLY A 296 -17.05 7.33 -10.42
C GLY A 296 -15.67 6.69 -10.23
N VAL A 297 -15.33 6.21 -9.03
CA VAL A 297 -13.95 5.78 -8.70
C VAL A 297 -13.57 4.46 -9.40
N LYS A 298 -14.48 3.47 -9.40
CA LYS A 298 -14.27 2.20 -10.14
C LYS A 298 -14.10 2.45 -11.64
N MET A 299 -14.91 3.35 -12.21
CA MET A 299 -14.82 3.72 -13.62
C MET A 299 -13.55 4.54 -13.92
N GLN A 300 -13.07 5.36 -12.98
CA GLN A 300 -11.83 6.14 -13.13
C GLN A 300 -10.57 5.28 -13.06
N ILE A 301 -10.47 4.32 -12.13
CA ILE A 301 -9.37 3.35 -12.09
C ILE A 301 -9.37 2.54 -13.38
N CYS A 302 -10.53 2.07 -13.84
CA CYS A 302 -10.66 1.34 -15.10
C CYS A 302 -10.20 2.20 -16.29
N LYS A 303 -10.65 3.46 -16.40
CA LYS A 303 -10.25 4.39 -17.47
C LYS A 303 -8.75 4.70 -17.47
N VAL A 304 -8.17 5.02 -16.31
CA VAL A 304 -6.73 5.30 -16.18
C VAL A 304 -5.93 4.07 -16.58
N THR A 305 -6.34 2.89 -16.12
CA THR A 305 -5.65 1.63 -16.43
C THR A 305 -5.82 1.23 -17.90
N SER A 306 -7.01 1.44 -18.50
CA SER A 306 -7.25 1.19 -19.93
C SER A 306 -6.50 2.15 -20.85
N ALA A 307 -6.45 3.45 -20.53
CA ALA A 307 -5.67 4.44 -21.28
C ALA A 307 -4.17 4.12 -21.21
N TRP A 308 -3.70 3.66 -20.05
CA TRP A 308 -2.33 3.21 -19.82
C TRP A 308 -1.97 1.96 -20.64
N ILE A 309 -2.86 0.95 -20.68
CA ILE A 309 -2.68 -0.24 -21.55
C ILE A 309 -2.61 0.15 -23.02
N ALA A 310 -3.46 1.09 -23.47
CA ALA A 310 -3.42 1.58 -24.83
C ALA A 310 -2.08 2.27 -25.15
N ALA A 311 -1.56 3.09 -24.23
CA ALA A 311 -0.26 3.75 -24.39
C ALA A 311 0.91 2.74 -24.47
N ILE A 312 0.90 1.68 -23.64
CA ILE A 312 1.90 0.60 -23.71
C ILE A 312 1.83 -0.13 -25.05
N LYS A 313 0.62 -0.49 -25.51
CA LYS A 313 0.42 -1.16 -26.81
C LYS A 313 0.87 -0.28 -27.98
N CYS A 314 0.62 1.03 -27.93
CA CYS A 314 1.04 1.97 -28.97
C CYS A 314 2.55 2.24 -28.95
N GLY A 315 3.20 2.22 -27.78
CA GLY A 315 4.64 2.45 -27.63
C GLY A 315 5.54 1.27 -28.04
N TYR A 316 5.02 0.04 -28.05
CA TYR A 316 5.82 -1.18 -28.26
C TYR A 316 5.66 -1.86 -29.62
N ASN A 317 4.89 -1.30 -30.56
CA ASN A 317 4.74 -1.86 -31.92
C ASN A 317 6.00 -1.73 -32.82
N GLY A 318 7.14 -1.25 -32.30
CA GLY A 318 8.31 -0.91 -33.12
C GLY A 318 9.60 -1.71 -32.92
N GLN A 319 9.77 -2.46 -31.82
CA GLN A 319 11.04 -3.15 -31.55
C GLN A 319 10.81 -4.47 -30.80
N VAL A 320 10.34 -5.48 -31.53
CA VAL A 320 10.66 -6.87 -31.19
C VAL A 320 11.93 -7.19 -31.98
N ILE A 321 13.04 -7.27 -31.25
CA ILE A 321 14.34 -7.76 -31.74
C ILE A 321 14.12 -9.17 -32.27
N GLN A 322 14.46 -9.39 -33.56
CA GLN A 322 14.69 -10.72 -34.13
C GLN A 322 15.99 -11.31 -33.56
#